data_AF-A0A7K3QR93-F1
#
_entry.id   AF-A0A7K3QR93-F1
#
_cell.length_a   1.000
_cell.length_b   1.000
_cell.length_c   1.000
_cell.angle_alpha   90.00
_cell.angle_beta   90.00
_cell.angle_gamma   90.00
#
_symmetry.space_group_name_H-M   'P 1'
#
loop_
_entity.id
_entity.type
_entity.pdbx_description
1 polymer ?
#
loop_
_entity_poly.entity_id
_entity_poly.type
_entity_poly.pdbx_seq_one_letter_code
_entity_poly.pdbx_strand_id
1 'polypeptide(L)'
;MDDLVQWLTTQLDKDERVARDAGGDRWSHHGGSLMWPTERGPRDAVVAHQGSTVGCVAITNPVHGDGAPEALHIAAHDPARVLREVEAGRRLIRAHDKWCEGRCEVKYPEGGFDAAHYWNLKVRAEVYADRPGYREEWRP
;
A
#
# COMPACT_ATOMS: atom_id res chain seq x y z
N MET A 1 -18.91 9.61 10.21
CA MET A 1 -17.91 10.18 9.27
C MET A 1 -16.54 10.32 9.94
N ASP A 2 -16.47 10.94 11.12
CA ASP A 2 -15.23 11.11 11.87
C ASP A 2 -14.54 9.75 12.16
N ASP A 3 -15.33 8.72 12.50
CA ASP A 3 -14.83 7.35 12.69
C ASP A 3 -14.08 6.78 11.47
N LEU A 4 -14.61 6.97 10.25
CA LEU A 4 -13.97 6.49 9.02
C LEU A 4 -12.68 7.26 8.74
N VAL A 5 -12.71 8.59 8.90
CA VAL A 5 -11.53 9.45 8.71
C VAL A 5 -10.44 9.10 9.72
N GLN A 6 -10.79 8.97 11.00
CA GLN A 6 -9.86 8.61 12.07
C GLN A 6 -9.26 7.21 11.86
N TRP A 7 -10.11 6.23 11.51
CA TRP A 7 -9.64 4.88 11.25
C TRP A 7 -8.72 4.81 10.03
N LEU A 8 -9.10 5.46 8.92
CA LEU A 8 -8.28 5.50 7.71
C LEU A 8 -6.94 6.21 7.95
N THR A 9 -6.94 7.30 8.72
CA THR A 9 -5.71 7.99 9.13
C THR A 9 -4.79 7.04 9.90
N THR A 10 -5.36 6.27 10.84
CA THR A 10 -4.61 5.28 11.62
C THR A 10 -3.99 4.19 10.72
N GLN A 11 -4.70 3.75 9.68
CA GLN A 11 -4.15 2.77 8.72
C GLN A 11 -2.99 3.37 7.91
N LEU A 12 -3.13 4.61 7.44
CA LEU A 12 -2.09 5.30 6.68
C LEU A 12 -0.84 5.54 7.54
N ASP A 13 -0.99 5.87 8.83
CA ASP A 13 0.13 6.03 9.75
C ASP A 13 0.84 4.70 10.04
N LYS A 14 0.08 3.60 10.14
CA LYS A 14 0.65 2.26 10.27
C LYS A 14 1.47 1.89 9.03
N ASP A 15 0.92 2.13 7.83
CA ASP A 15 1.60 1.84 6.57
C ASP A 15 2.86 2.70 6.39
N GLU A 16 2.78 3.99 6.76
CA GLU A 16 3.92 4.89 6.74
C GLU A 16 5.05 4.39 7.64
N ARG A 17 4.72 4.01 8.88
CA ARG A 17 5.70 3.49 9.84
C ARG A 17 6.37 2.23 9.28
N VAL A 18 5.58 1.24 8.85
CA VAL A 18 6.11 -0.02 8.29
C VAL A 18 6.99 0.25 7.07
N ALA A 19 6.58 1.16 6.18
CA ALA A 19 7.38 1.50 5.01
C ALA A 19 8.70 2.21 5.38
N ARG A 20 8.70 3.12 6.36
CA ARG A 20 9.93 3.76 6.83
C ARG A 20 10.85 2.76 7.53
N ASP A 21 10.31 1.88 8.36
CA ASP A 21 11.08 0.82 9.04
C ASP A 21 11.71 -0.16 8.03
N ALA A 22 11.07 -0.36 6.88
CA ALA A 22 11.60 -1.14 5.76
C ALA A 22 12.67 -0.41 4.91
N GLY A 23 13.13 0.79 5.34
CA GLY A 23 14.18 1.57 4.71
C GLY A 23 13.70 2.75 3.85
N GLY A 24 12.41 2.81 3.50
CA GLY A 24 11.80 3.94 2.77
C GLY A 24 12.23 4.13 1.31
N ASP A 25 13.21 3.37 0.82
CA ASP A 25 13.78 3.48 -0.52
C ASP A 25 13.17 2.49 -1.54
N ARG A 26 13.57 2.66 -2.82
CA ARG A 26 13.13 1.78 -3.90
C ARG A 26 13.81 0.43 -3.85
N TRP A 27 13.02 -0.62 -3.99
CA TRP A 27 13.54 -1.97 -4.15
C TRP A 27 13.76 -2.29 -5.62
N SER A 28 14.61 -3.29 -5.89
CA SER A 28 14.88 -3.74 -7.25
C SER A 28 14.98 -5.25 -7.33
N HIS A 29 14.50 -5.80 -8.44
CA HIS A 29 14.71 -7.20 -8.80
C HIS A 29 16.19 -7.43 -9.14
N HIS A 30 16.73 -8.52 -8.62
CA HIS A 30 18.07 -9.01 -8.94
C HIS A 30 17.95 -10.47 -9.40
N GLY A 31 18.13 -10.67 -10.71
CA GLY A 31 18.06 -11.98 -11.33
C GLY A 31 19.35 -12.78 -11.17
N GLY A 32 19.20 -14.09 -10.92
CA GLY A 32 20.18 -15.11 -11.30
C GLY A 32 21.51 -15.18 -10.55
N SER A 33 21.74 -14.46 -9.45
CA SER A 33 23.10 -14.47 -8.83
C SER A 33 23.15 -14.29 -7.31
N LEU A 34 22.19 -14.80 -6.55
CA LEU A 34 22.49 -15.12 -5.14
C LEU A 34 23.24 -16.44 -5.09
N MET A 35 24.46 -16.42 -4.55
CA MET A 35 25.36 -17.57 -4.38
C MET A 35 24.86 -18.61 -3.35
N TRP A 36 23.55 -18.85 -3.29
CA TRP A 36 22.97 -19.95 -2.52
C TRP A 36 22.44 -21.00 -3.50
N PRO A 37 23.31 -21.92 -3.97
CA PRO A 37 22.84 -23.05 -4.75
C PRO A 37 21.84 -23.83 -3.89
N THR A 38 20.61 -23.94 -4.39
CA THR A 38 19.66 -24.91 -3.86
C THR A 38 19.49 -26.01 -4.90
N GLU A 39 19.03 -27.19 -4.47
CA GLU A 39 18.78 -28.33 -5.37
C GLU A 39 17.81 -28.01 -6.53
N ARG A 40 17.12 -26.86 -6.47
CA ARG A 40 16.11 -26.41 -7.44
C ARG A 40 16.61 -25.36 -8.45
N GLY A 41 17.90 -24.99 -8.43
CA GLY A 41 18.48 -24.00 -9.35
C GLY A 41 18.55 -22.56 -8.80
N PRO A 42 18.89 -21.58 -9.65
CA PRO A 42 19.05 -20.17 -9.24
C PRO A 42 17.72 -19.58 -8.78
N ARG A 43 17.77 -18.67 -7.80
CA ARG A 43 16.59 -17.95 -7.27
C ARG A 43 16.66 -16.48 -7.61
N ASP A 44 15.50 -15.88 -7.84
CA ASP A 44 15.35 -14.44 -7.96
C ASP A 44 15.26 -13.80 -6.57
N ALA A 45 15.85 -12.61 -6.49
CA ALA A 45 15.90 -11.84 -5.27
C ALA A 45 15.32 -10.45 -5.49
N VAL A 46 14.84 -9.88 -4.39
CA VAL A 46 14.58 -8.45 -4.28
C VAL A 46 15.60 -7.86 -3.34
N VAL A 47 16.24 -6.78 -3.76
CA VAL A 47 17.27 -6.08 -2.99
C VAL A 47 16.83 -4.65 -2.70
N ALA A 48 17.16 -4.18 -1.50
CA ALA A 48 16.83 -2.82 -1.03
C ALA A 48 17.58 -1.71 -1.81
N HIS A 49 18.69 -2.05 -2.49
CA HIS A 49 19.49 -1.10 -3.26
C HIS A 49 19.98 -1.76 -4.56
N GLN A 50 19.83 -1.05 -5.69
CA GLN A 50 20.36 -1.52 -6.97
C GLN A 50 21.86 -1.81 -6.88
N GLY A 51 22.28 -2.99 -7.35
CA GLY A 51 23.69 -3.38 -7.44
C GLY A 51 24.31 -3.95 -6.16
N SER A 52 23.55 -4.13 -5.08
CA SER A 52 24.07 -4.75 -3.84
C SER A 52 23.34 -6.07 -3.51
N THR A 53 24.08 -7.18 -3.49
CA THR A 53 23.59 -8.47 -2.95
C THR A 53 23.58 -8.52 -1.43
N VAL A 54 24.21 -7.53 -0.76
CA VAL A 54 24.25 -7.40 0.71
C VAL A 54 22.92 -6.85 1.28
N GLY A 55 21.99 -6.43 0.41
CA GLY A 55 20.69 -5.86 0.78
C GLY A 55 19.48 -6.71 0.41
N CYS A 56 19.60 -8.04 0.36
CA CYS A 56 18.46 -8.92 0.05
C CYS A 56 17.33 -8.76 1.07
N VAL A 57 16.12 -8.42 0.60
CA VAL A 57 14.91 -8.25 1.42
C VAL A 57 13.89 -9.38 1.22
N ALA A 58 13.93 -10.03 0.06
CA ALA A 58 13.10 -11.19 -0.23
C ALA A 58 13.78 -12.11 -1.26
N ILE A 59 13.52 -13.41 -1.13
CA ILE A 59 13.93 -14.43 -2.11
C ILE A 59 12.65 -15.13 -2.54
N THR A 60 12.41 -15.19 -3.84
CA THR A 60 11.26 -15.91 -4.38
C THR A 60 11.69 -17.32 -4.73
N ASN A 61 10.87 -18.29 -4.34
CA ASN A 61 11.05 -19.68 -4.73
C ASN A 61 9.95 -19.99 -5.72
N PRO A 62 10.26 -20.27 -6.98
CA PRO A 62 9.22 -20.55 -7.94
C PRO A 62 8.51 -21.84 -7.55
N VAL A 63 7.21 -21.74 -7.25
CA VAL A 63 6.34 -22.91 -7.08
C VAL A 63 6.07 -23.57 -8.45
N HIS A 64 6.26 -22.83 -9.56
CA HIS A 64 5.89 -23.25 -10.92
C HIS A 64 6.88 -22.92 -12.06
N GLY A 65 8.12 -22.51 -11.81
CA GLY A 65 9.06 -22.18 -12.91
C GLY A 65 10.08 -21.08 -12.61
N ASP A 66 9.96 -19.93 -13.30
CA ASP A 66 10.80 -18.74 -13.11
C ASP A 66 10.27 -17.92 -11.92
N GLY A 67 11.12 -17.55 -10.95
CA GLY A 67 10.75 -16.77 -9.76
C GLY A 67 10.74 -15.25 -10.00
N ALA A 68 11.09 -14.83 -11.21
CA ALA A 68 11.12 -13.45 -11.62
C ALA A 68 9.76 -12.72 -11.51
N PRO A 69 8.59 -13.32 -11.84
CA PRO A 69 7.31 -12.62 -11.73
C PRO A 69 6.99 -12.18 -10.29
N GLU A 70 7.20 -13.04 -9.30
CA GLU A 70 6.99 -12.70 -7.89
C GLU A 70 8.00 -11.65 -7.42
N ALA A 71 9.27 -11.76 -7.83
CA ALA A 71 10.30 -10.82 -7.42
C ALA A 71 10.05 -9.42 -8.03
N LEU A 72 9.60 -9.37 -9.28
CA LEU A 72 9.18 -8.15 -9.95
C LEU A 72 7.95 -7.52 -9.25
N HIS A 73 6.97 -8.34 -8.86
CA HIS A 73 5.81 -7.87 -8.12
C HIS A 73 6.22 -7.26 -6.76
N ILE A 74 7.04 -7.95 -5.98
CA ILE A 74 7.53 -7.46 -4.69
C ILE A 74 8.33 -6.16 -4.87
N ALA A 75 9.24 -6.10 -5.85
CA ALA A 75 10.00 -4.90 -6.14
C ALA A 75 9.11 -3.71 -6.58
N ALA A 76 8.01 -3.98 -7.29
CA ALA A 76 7.04 -2.96 -7.68
C ALA A 76 6.14 -2.48 -6.51
N HIS A 77 6.11 -3.19 -5.39
CA HIS A 77 5.39 -2.86 -4.16
C HIS A 77 6.36 -2.43 -3.03
N ASP A 78 7.38 -1.66 -3.42
CA ASP A 78 8.43 -1.18 -2.51
C ASP A 78 7.96 -0.14 -1.47
N PRO A 79 8.73 0.08 -0.40
CA PRO A 79 8.44 1.08 0.62
C PRO A 79 8.26 2.49 0.04
N ALA A 80 9.09 2.88 -0.94
CA ALA A 80 8.98 4.19 -1.57
C ALA A 80 7.61 4.40 -2.25
N ARG A 81 7.02 3.36 -2.86
CA ARG A 81 5.67 3.38 -3.42
C ARG A 81 4.63 3.48 -2.32
N VAL A 82 4.75 2.69 -1.26
CA VAL A 82 3.82 2.76 -0.13
C VAL A 82 3.77 4.18 0.46
N LEU A 83 4.93 4.83 0.62
CA LEU A 83 4.98 6.23 1.09
C LEU A 83 4.28 7.21 0.13
N ARG A 84 4.38 7.00 -1.19
CA ARG A 84 3.61 7.79 -2.18
C ARG A 84 2.11 7.56 -2.07
N GLU A 85 1.68 6.32 -1.86
CA GLU A 85 0.26 5.97 -1.68
C GLU A 85 -0.30 6.52 -0.36
N VAL A 86 0.49 6.50 0.72
CA VAL A 86 0.15 7.13 2.01
C VAL A 86 -0.10 8.62 1.82
N GLU A 87 0.83 9.32 1.17
CA GLU A 87 0.67 10.76 0.94
C GLU A 87 -0.53 11.07 0.04
N ALA A 88 -0.79 10.24 -0.98
CA ALA A 88 -2.02 10.36 -1.78
C ALA A 88 -3.29 10.16 -0.93
N GLY A 89 -3.30 9.19 -0.02
CA GLY A 89 -4.39 8.98 0.93
C GLY A 89 -4.59 10.15 1.89
N ARG A 90 -3.50 10.73 2.41
CA ARG A 90 -3.58 11.93 3.26
C ARG A 90 -4.10 13.16 2.50
N ARG A 91 -3.75 13.31 1.22
CA ARG A 91 -4.34 14.36 0.35
C ARG A 91 -5.84 14.18 0.18
N LEU A 92 -6.31 12.93 0.04
CA LEU A 92 -7.73 12.62 -0.05
C LEU A 92 -8.49 13.05 1.22
N ILE A 93 -7.93 12.74 2.40
CA ILE A 93 -8.51 13.14 3.69
C ILE A 93 -8.52 14.67 3.84
N ARG A 94 -7.42 15.37 3.51
CA ARG A 94 -7.38 16.84 3.55
C ARG A 94 -8.37 17.48 2.58
N ALA A 95 -8.54 16.89 1.40
CA ALA A 95 -9.54 17.36 0.44
C ALA A 95 -10.96 17.17 1.00
N HIS A 96 -11.23 16.01 1.60
CA HIS A 96 -12.50 15.75 2.26
C HIS A 96 -12.79 16.80 3.35
N ASP A 97 -11.87 17.03 4.28
CA ASP A 97 -12.05 18.01 5.36
C ASP A 97 -12.33 19.42 4.83
N LYS A 98 -11.55 19.86 3.82
CA LYS A 98 -11.72 21.17 3.18
C LYS A 98 -13.11 21.38 2.57
N TRP A 99 -13.64 20.38 1.90
CA TRP A 99 -14.89 20.52 1.14
C TRP A 99 -16.13 20.12 1.94
N CYS A 100 -15.96 19.31 2.99
CA CYS A 100 -17.09 18.81 3.75
C CYS A 100 -17.68 19.83 4.73
N GLU A 101 -16.91 20.75 5.32
CA GLU A 101 -17.39 21.75 6.31
C GLU A 101 -18.40 21.15 7.35
N GLY A 102 -18.25 19.86 7.71
CA GLY A 102 -19.18 19.14 8.60
C GLY A 102 -20.54 18.71 8.01
N ARG A 103 -20.75 18.80 6.69
CA ARG A 103 -22.06 18.57 6.02
C ARG A 103 -22.13 17.35 5.10
N CYS A 104 -21.04 16.62 4.89
CA CYS A 104 -20.98 15.54 3.89
C CYS A 104 -21.87 14.32 4.20
N GLU A 105 -22.35 14.13 5.43
CA GLU A 105 -23.37 13.11 5.74
C GLU A 105 -24.80 13.62 5.51
N VAL A 106 -25.02 14.93 5.63
CA VAL A 106 -26.37 15.52 5.73
C VAL A 106 -26.87 16.02 4.38
N LYS A 107 -25.98 16.39 3.46
CA LYS A 107 -26.40 17.28 2.38
C LYS A 107 -27.20 16.61 1.26
N TYR A 108 -26.85 15.42 0.76
CA TYR A 108 -27.62 14.84 -0.36
C TYR A 108 -27.50 13.30 -0.45
N PRO A 109 -28.56 12.52 -0.19
CA PRO A 109 -28.65 11.12 -0.64
C PRO A 109 -28.69 11.01 -2.18
N GLU A 110 -28.85 12.14 -2.88
CA GLU A 110 -28.89 12.26 -4.34
C GLU A 110 -27.68 13.08 -4.85
N GLY A 111 -26.50 12.47 -4.92
CA GLY A 111 -25.50 12.77 -5.96
C GLY A 111 -24.85 14.17 -6.03
N GLY A 112 -24.59 14.85 -4.92
CA GLY A 112 -23.84 16.12 -4.90
C GLY A 112 -22.30 15.98 -4.80
N PHE A 113 -21.56 17.05 -5.09
CA PHE A 113 -20.09 17.11 -4.94
C PHE A 113 -19.61 16.68 -3.53
N ASP A 114 -20.38 17.00 -2.49
CA ASP A 114 -20.07 16.64 -1.10
C ASP A 114 -20.13 15.10 -0.88
N ALA A 115 -21.13 14.43 -1.48
CA ALA A 115 -21.29 12.98 -1.39
C ALA A 115 -20.15 12.24 -2.13
N ALA A 116 -19.63 12.81 -3.21
CA ALA A 116 -18.50 12.24 -3.95
C ALA A 116 -17.21 12.18 -3.10
N HIS A 117 -16.96 13.18 -2.24
CA HIS A 117 -15.79 13.18 -1.36
C HIS A 117 -15.88 12.11 -0.28
N TYR A 118 -17.07 11.87 0.27
CA TYR A 118 -17.28 10.78 1.22
C TYR A 118 -17.16 9.41 0.54
N TRP A 119 -17.73 9.25 -0.67
CA TRP A 119 -17.59 8.04 -1.47
C TRP A 119 -16.13 7.69 -1.75
N ASN A 120 -15.30 8.69 -2.09
CA ASN A 120 -13.88 8.47 -2.32
C ASN A 120 -13.16 7.94 -1.07
N LEU A 121 -13.54 8.38 0.14
CA LEU A 121 -12.98 7.82 1.37
C LEU A 121 -13.38 6.35 1.57
N LYS A 122 -14.64 5.98 1.29
CA LYS A 122 -15.10 4.59 1.34
C LYS A 122 -14.32 3.70 0.37
N VAL A 123 -14.17 4.15 -0.87
CA VAL A 123 -13.38 3.43 -1.90
C VAL A 123 -11.92 3.29 -1.48
N ARG A 124 -11.32 4.31 -0.87
CA ARG A 124 -9.94 4.20 -0.36
C ARG A 124 -9.85 3.24 0.82
N ALA A 125 -10.83 3.23 1.72
CA ALA A 125 -10.87 2.35 2.88
C ALA A 125 -11.03 0.87 2.50
N GLU A 126 -11.65 0.57 1.36
CA GLU A 126 -11.83 -0.80 0.87
C GLU A 126 -10.50 -1.56 0.67
N VAL A 127 -9.40 -0.86 0.37
CA VAL A 127 -8.04 -1.44 0.31
C VAL A 127 -7.64 -2.12 1.63
N TYR A 128 -8.27 -1.73 2.73
CA TYR A 128 -8.02 -2.21 4.08
C TYR A 128 -9.19 -3.04 4.64
N ALA A 129 -10.09 -3.55 3.79
CA ALA A 129 -11.27 -4.30 4.22
C ALA A 129 -10.94 -5.60 5.00
N ASP A 130 -9.72 -6.11 4.85
CA ASP A 130 -9.17 -7.25 5.58
C ASP A 130 -8.64 -6.90 6.98
N ARG A 131 -8.53 -5.61 7.30
CA ARG A 131 -7.93 -5.15 8.56
C ARG A 131 -8.95 -5.11 9.71
N PRO A 132 -8.54 -5.49 10.94
CA PRO A 132 -9.38 -5.33 12.12
C PRO A 132 -9.88 -3.90 12.31
N GLY A 133 -11.15 -3.77 12.68
CA GLY A 133 -11.82 -2.48 12.89
C GLY A 133 -12.42 -1.85 11.63
N TYR A 134 -12.21 -2.45 10.45
CA TYR A 134 -13.02 -2.11 9.27
C TYR A 134 -14.50 -2.46 9.53
N ARG A 135 -15.41 -1.58 9.12
CA ARG A 135 -16.87 -1.76 9.26
C ARG A 135 -17.50 -1.95 7.88
N GLU A 136 -18.42 -2.91 7.74
CA GLU A 136 -19.11 -3.17 6.47
C GLU A 136 -19.89 -1.96 5.94
N GLU A 137 -20.37 -1.07 6.82
CA GLU A 137 -21.01 0.20 6.44
C GLU A 137 -20.08 1.15 5.65
N TRP A 138 -18.75 0.96 5.73
CA TRP A 138 -17.75 1.71 4.97
C TRP A 138 -17.47 1.11 3.60
N ARG A 139 -17.95 -0.10 3.30
CA ARG A 139 -17.88 -0.68 1.95
C ARG A 139 -18.68 0.21 1.01
N PRO A 140 -18.10 0.66 -0.12
CA PRO A 140 -18.76 1.53 -1.09
C PRO A 140 -20.21 1.11 -1.35
#